data_AF-A0A445J0F2-F1
#
_entry.id   AF-A0A445J0F2-F1
#
_cell.length_a   1.000
_cell.length_b   1.000
_cell.length_c   1.000
_cell.angle_alpha   90.00
_cell.angle_beta   90.00
_cell.angle_gamma   90.00
#
_symmetry.space_group_name_H-M   'P 1'
#
loop_
_entity.id
_entity.type
_entity.pdbx_description
1 polymer ?
#
loop_
_entity_poly.entity_id
_entity_poly.type
_entity_poly.pdbx_seq_one_letter_code
_entity_poly.pdbx_strand_id
1 'polypeptide(L)'
;MEPKAIVFEPGSAVYFIIYGGSWFSGTIIGCVDSDRFLVQYRRNSVESTVVSLHQLRPLPPPESHREFKSGDKVEVFHDHRWRDGHVTADLVNGRFVVSFRDSEEMMLPKEQLRDRISELPDTVLLHILNFMDTKDAVKTSVLFNRWKNFCKALSLGYSVP
;
A
#
# COMPACT_ATOMS: atom_id res chain seq x y z
N MET A 1 -8.29 -20.58 -9.35
CA MET A 1 -7.64 -20.21 -8.06
C MET A 1 -8.72 -19.57 -7.21
N GLU A 2 -9.09 -20.19 -6.08
CA GLU A 2 -10.05 -19.58 -5.14
C GLU A 2 -9.41 -18.35 -4.49
N PRO A 3 -10.15 -17.24 -4.28
CA PRO A 3 -9.65 -16.11 -3.52
C PRO A 3 -9.39 -16.57 -2.09
N LYS A 4 -8.14 -16.44 -1.64
CA LYS A 4 -7.78 -16.69 -0.24
C LYS A 4 -8.58 -15.70 0.61
N ALA A 5 -9.54 -16.19 1.37
CA ALA A 5 -10.35 -15.35 2.25
C ALA A 5 -9.42 -14.57 3.18
N ILE A 6 -9.62 -13.25 3.27
CA ILE A 6 -8.89 -12.42 4.22
C ILE A 6 -9.45 -12.75 5.60
N VAL A 7 -8.67 -13.48 6.39
CA VAL A 7 -9.01 -13.83 7.77
C VAL A 7 -8.33 -12.83 8.69
N PHE A 8 -9.13 -12.16 9.52
CA PHE A 8 -8.67 -11.22 10.52
C PHE A 8 -8.51 -11.93 11.86
N GLU A 9 -7.27 -12.20 12.25
CA GLU A 9 -6.92 -12.88 13.51
C GLU A 9 -6.26 -11.90 14.51
N PRO A 10 -6.28 -12.18 15.82
CA PRO A 10 -5.45 -11.44 16.78
C PRO A 10 -3.99 -11.39 16.34
N GLY A 11 -3.39 -10.20 16.36
CA GLY A 11 -2.08 -9.90 15.79
C GLY A 11 -2.10 -9.34 14.37
N SER A 12 -3.24 -9.42 13.66
CA SER A 12 -3.36 -8.87 12.30
C SER A 12 -3.26 -7.35 12.31
N ALA A 13 -2.35 -6.82 11.49
CA ALA A 13 -2.21 -5.39 11.30
C ALA A 13 -3.29 -4.90 10.31
N VAL A 14 -4.04 -3.87 10.69
CA VAL A 14 -5.16 -3.35 9.89
C VAL A 14 -5.15 -1.83 9.80
N TYR A 15 -5.74 -1.32 8.72
CA TYR A 15 -6.30 0.02 8.75
C TYR A 15 -7.78 -0.08 9.11
N PHE A 16 -8.29 0.86 9.89
CA PHE A 16 -9.68 0.91 10.30
C PHE A 16 -10.23 2.33 10.26
N ILE A 17 -11.53 2.49 10.00
CA ILE A 17 -12.22 3.78 10.10
C ILE A 17 -13.06 3.85 11.37
N ILE A 18 -12.97 4.97 12.06
CA ILE A 18 -13.97 5.37 13.09
C ILE A 18 -14.74 6.59 12.56
N TYR A 19 -15.78 7.02 13.29
CA TYR A 19 -16.63 8.16 12.92
C TYR A 19 -15.81 9.34 12.35
N GLY A 20 -16.18 9.80 11.14
CA GLY A 20 -15.50 10.92 10.47
C GLY A 20 -14.66 10.56 9.23
N GLY A 21 -14.62 9.28 8.81
CA GLY A 21 -14.12 8.88 7.48
C GLY A 21 -12.60 8.83 7.32
N SER A 22 -11.84 9.12 8.38
CA SER A 22 -10.38 9.00 8.39
C SER A 22 -9.94 7.56 8.68
N TRP A 23 -8.95 7.07 7.94
CA TRP A 23 -8.32 5.76 8.20
C TRP A 23 -7.23 5.88 9.28
N PHE A 24 -7.31 5.00 10.27
CA PHE A 24 -6.36 4.82 11.36
C PHE A 24 -5.63 3.49 11.20
N SER A 25 -4.46 3.34 11.81
CA SER A 25 -3.70 2.08 11.80
C SER A 25 -3.68 1.45 13.18
N GLY A 26 -3.85 0.13 13.23
CA GLY A 26 -3.89 -0.62 14.47
C GLY A 26 -3.66 -2.11 14.29
N THR A 27 -3.76 -2.84 15.39
CA THR A 27 -3.61 -4.28 15.45
C THR A 27 -4.87 -4.88 16.05
N ILE A 28 -5.40 -5.92 15.44
CA ILE A 28 -6.50 -6.69 16.02
C ILE A 28 -5.97 -7.39 17.27
N ILE A 29 -6.60 -7.16 18.41
CA ILE A 29 -6.21 -7.79 19.68
C ILE A 29 -7.24 -8.80 20.16
N GLY A 30 -8.41 -8.87 19.51
CA GLY A 30 -9.43 -9.87 19.79
C GLY A 30 -10.65 -9.73 18.89
N CYS A 31 -11.49 -10.76 18.88
CA CYS A 31 -12.81 -10.73 18.25
C CYS A 31 -13.87 -10.58 19.34
N VAL A 32 -14.83 -9.69 19.14
CA VAL A 32 -16.01 -9.54 20.01
C VAL A 32 -17.09 -10.52 19.57
N ASP A 33 -17.29 -10.65 18.26
CA ASP A 33 -18.15 -11.63 17.60
C ASP A 33 -17.70 -11.83 16.13
N SER A 34 -18.58 -12.35 15.27
CA SER A 34 -18.29 -12.64 13.86
C SER A 34 -18.06 -11.41 12.98
N ASP A 35 -18.57 -10.23 13.36
CA ASP A 35 -18.44 -8.99 12.58
C ASP A 35 -17.63 -7.91 13.30
N ARG A 36 -17.49 -7.99 14.62
CA ARG A 36 -16.85 -6.94 15.42
C ARG A 36 -15.51 -7.36 16.01
N PHE A 37 -14.52 -6.50 15.85
CA PHE A 37 -13.14 -6.74 16.23
C PHE A 37 -12.67 -5.64 17.19
N LEU A 38 -11.92 -6.05 18.21
CA LEU A 38 -11.22 -5.13 19.10
C LEU A 38 -9.87 -4.79 18.49
N VAL A 39 -9.66 -3.51 18.19
CA VAL A 39 -8.45 -3.00 17.52
C VAL A 39 -7.73 -2.04 18.45
N GLN A 40 -6.44 -2.29 18.67
CA GLN A 40 -5.55 -1.41 19.40
C GLN A 40 -4.89 -0.41 18.45
N TYR A 41 -4.87 0.87 18.80
CA TYR A 41 -4.22 1.90 17.98
C TYR A 41 -2.70 1.70 17.96
N ARG A 42 -2.08 1.78 16.78
CA ARG A 42 -0.62 1.57 16.66
C ARG A 42 0.22 2.66 17.32
N ARG A 43 -0.28 3.91 17.34
CA ARG A 43 0.40 5.07 17.95
C ARG A 43 0.14 5.20 19.46
N ASN A 44 -0.87 4.52 19.99
CA ASN A 44 -1.26 4.61 21.39
C ASN A 44 -1.61 3.21 21.90
N SER A 45 -0.63 2.51 22.48
CA SER A 45 -0.80 1.14 22.96
C SER A 45 -1.81 1.00 24.11
N VAL A 46 -2.26 2.09 24.71
CA VAL A 46 -3.27 2.07 25.78
C VAL A 46 -4.69 2.20 25.20
N GLU A 47 -4.83 2.71 23.99
CA GLU A 47 -6.13 3.01 23.37
C GLU A 47 -6.57 1.87 22.45
N SER A 48 -7.81 1.41 22.63
CA SER A 48 -8.45 0.41 21.77
C SER A 48 -9.89 0.80 21.47
N THR A 49 -10.41 0.29 20.36
CA THR A 49 -11.79 0.53 19.93
C THR A 49 -12.37 -0.72 19.26
N VAL A 50 -13.70 -0.80 19.21
CA VAL A 50 -14.42 -1.87 18.53
C VAL A 50 -14.87 -1.36 17.17
N VAL A 51 -14.53 -2.09 16.12
CA VAL A 51 -14.89 -1.78 14.73
C VAL A 51 -15.50 -3.00 14.05
N SER A 52 -16.43 -2.76 13.13
CA SER A 52 -17.05 -3.79 12.30
C SER A 52 -16.15 -4.18 11.13
N LEU A 53 -16.36 -5.37 10.56
CA LEU A 53 -15.59 -5.92 9.44
C LEU A 53 -15.55 -4.97 8.25
N HIS A 54 -16.68 -4.32 7.94
CA HIS A 54 -16.79 -3.36 6.84
C HIS A 54 -15.98 -2.06 7.07
N GLN A 55 -15.51 -1.82 8.29
CA GLN A 55 -14.64 -0.70 8.66
C GLN A 55 -13.17 -1.09 8.62
N LEU A 56 -12.86 -2.37 8.45
CA LEU A 56 -11.50 -2.91 8.38
C LEU A 56 -11.04 -3.05 6.94
N ARG A 57 -9.76 -2.80 6.73
CA ARG A 57 -9.02 -3.32 5.58
C ARG A 57 -7.70 -3.90 6.08
N PRO A 58 -7.19 -4.99 5.48
CA PRO A 58 -5.85 -5.45 5.81
C PRO A 58 -4.88 -4.30 5.58
N LEU A 59 -3.93 -4.09 6.50
CA LEU A 59 -2.71 -3.41 6.09
C LEU A 59 -2.18 -4.25 4.92
N PRO A 60 -1.89 -3.64 3.74
CA PRO A 60 -1.26 -4.40 2.67
C PRO A 60 -0.13 -5.20 3.31
N PRO A 61 0.03 -6.50 2.96
CA PRO A 61 1.13 -7.29 3.50
C PRO A 61 2.36 -6.40 3.44
N PRO A 62 3.22 -6.34 4.48
CA PRO A 62 4.50 -5.71 4.31
C PRO A 62 5.21 -6.47 3.17
N GLU A 63 5.01 -6.06 1.93
CA GLU A 63 5.75 -6.51 0.76
C GLU A 63 7.06 -5.75 0.83
N SER A 64 7.84 -6.17 1.83
CA SER A 64 9.08 -5.58 2.28
C SER A 64 10.22 -6.07 1.41
N HIS A 65 10.23 -5.71 0.13
CA HIS A 65 11.44 -5.85 -0.69
C HIS A 65 11.73 -4.66 -1.57
N ARG A 66 10.82 -3.67 -1.66
CA ARG A 66 11.14 -2.48 -2.44
C ARG A 66 12.13 -1.61 -1.68
N GLU A 67 13.31 -1.43 -2.24
CA GLU A 67 14.24 -0.37 -1.88
C GLU A 67 13.82 0.88 -2.64
N PHE A 68 13.60 1.98 -1.91
CA PHE A 68 13.37 3.28 -2.51
C PHE A 68 14.72 3.88 -2.89
N LYS A 69 14.74 4.67 -3.97
CA LYS A 69 15.91 5.39 -4.46
C LYS A 69 15.53 6.81 -4.83
N SER A 70 16.52 7.69 -4.90
CA SER A 70 16.29 9.03 -5.44
C SER A 70 15.58 8.98 -6.81
N GLY A 71 14.53 9.78 -6.96
CA GLY A 71 13.65 9.82 -8.12
C GLY A 71 12.38 8.97 -8.02
N ASP A 72 12.24 8.08 -7.04
CA ASP A 72 11.03 7.27 -6.90
C ASP A 72 9.83 8.13 -6.44
N LYS A 73 8.69 7.99 -7.12
CA LYS A 73 7.41 8.54 -6.63
C LYS A 73 6.88 7.69 -5.48
N VAL A 74 6.45 8.37 -4.43
CA VAL A 74 5.95 7.73 -3.20
C VAL A 74 4.72 8.45 -2.69
N GLU A 75 3.83 7.71 -2.05
CA GLU A 75 2.81 8.29 -1.18
C GLU A 75 3.30 8.24 0.27
N VAL A 76 3.26 9.39 0.94
CA VAL A 76 3.65 9.57 2.33
C VAL A 76 2.41 9.65 3.19
N PHE A 77 2.38 8.90 4.30
CA PHE A 77 1.37 9.10 5.34
C PHE A 77 1.91 9.94 6.50
N HIS A 78 1.46 11.19 6.60
CA HIS A 78 1.84 12.14 7.65
C HIS A 78 0.64 12.99 8.07
N ASP A 79 0.54 13.36 9.34
CA ASP A 79 -0.59 14.14 9.88
C ASP A 79 -1.98 13.67 9.43
N HIS A 80 -2.21 12.35 9.52
CA HIS A 80 -3.46 11.69 9.14
C HIS A 80 -3.86 11.86 7.67
N ARG A 81 -2.94 12.32 6.81
CA ARG A 81 -3.17 12.55 5.39
C ARG A 81 -2.14 11.81 4.55
N TRP A 82 -2.60 11.33 3.40
CA TRP A 82 -1.72 10.80 2.36
C TRP A 82 -1.32 11.95 1.43
N ARG A 83 -0.03 12.09 1.16
CA ARG A 83 0.52 13.11 0.25
C ARG A 83 1.40 12.45 -0.80
N ASP A 84 1.23 12.88 -2.04
CA ASP A 84 2.12 12.50 -3.14
C ASP A 84 3.45 13.25 -3.02
N GLY A 85 4.56 12.51 -3.05
CA GLY A 85 5.91 13.06 -3.07
C GLY A 85 6.86 12.27 -3.95
N HIS A 86 8.11 12.71 -4.01
CA HIS A 86 9.19 11.97 -4.64
C HIS A 86 10.41 11.92 -3.74
N VAL A 87 11.07 10.77 -3.69
CA VAL A 87 12.30 10.59 -2.92
C VAL A 87 13.40 11.40 -3.58
N THR A 88 14.03 12.30 -2.85
CA THR A 88 15.16 13.11 -3.32
C THR A 88 16.49 12.53 -2.86
N ALA A 89 16.52 11.88 -1.69
CA ALA A 89 17.70 11.21 -1.16
C ALA A 89 17.35 10.00 -0.30
N ASP A 90 18.17 8.95 -0.39
CA ASP A 90 18.26 7.86 0.57
C ASP A 90 19.36 8.15 1.60
N LEU A 91 19.03 8.00 2.88
CA LEU A 91 19.96 8.21 3.98
C LEU A 91 20.44 6.86 4.50
N VAL A 92 21.70 6.81 4.95
CA VAL A 92 22.39 5.58 5.41
C VAL A 92 21.64 4.86 6.57
N ASN A 93 20.77 5.56 7.28
CA ASN A 93 20.01 5.01 8.41
C ASN A 93 18.61 4.46 8.03
N GLY A 94 18.33 4.24 6.75
CA GLY A 94 17.03 3.72 6.29
C GLY A 94 15.90 4.75 6.32
N ARG A 95 16.26 6.04 6.43
CA ARG A 95 15.35 7.17 6.21
C ARG A 95 15.53 7.73 4.81
N PHE A 96 14.51 8.41 4.31
CA PHE A 96 14.48 9.00 2.99
C PHE A 96 14.05 10.46 3.12
N VAL A 97 14.62 11.32 2.28
CA VAL A 97 14.12 12.68 2.08
C VAL A 97 13.09 12.60 0.95
N VAL A 98 11.89 13.10 1.22
CA VAL A 98 10.80 13.17 0.25
C VAL A 98 10.41 14.61 0.07
N SER A 99 10.38 15.06 -1.17
CA SER A 99 9.87 16.38 -1.54
C SER A 99 8.45 16.28 -2.08
N PHE A 100 7.65 17.28 -1.72
CA PHE A 100 6.26 17.41 -2.10
C PHE A 100 6.07 18.49 -3.17
N ARG A 101 4.86 18.59 -3.73
CA ARG A 101 4.55 19.54 -4.83
C ARG A 101 4.72 21.01 -4.46
N ASP A 102 4.60 21.33 -3.18
CA ASP A 102 4.77 22.66 -2.58
C ASP A 102 6.21 22.96 -2.16
N SER A 103 7.18 22.16 -2.64
CA SER A 103 8.61 22.27 -2.32
C SER A 103 8.95 22.07 -0.84
N GLU A 104 8.01 21.53 -0.06
CA GLU A 104 8.29 21.02 1.28
C GLU A 104 9.11 19.73 1.17
N GLU A 105 10.12 19.58 2.02
CA GLU A 105 10.89 18.34 2.15
C GLU A 105 10.71 17.75 3.55
N MET A 106 10.56 16.43 3.62
CA MET A 106 10.42 15.72 4.89
C MET A 106 11.27 14.46 4.93
N MET A 107 11.85 14.20 6.10
CA MET A 107 12.65 13.02 6.38
C MET A 107 11.80 11.94 7.04
N LEU A 108 11.64 10.81 6.36
CA LEU A 108 10.71 9.76 6.77
C LEU A 108 11.39 8.40 6.80
N PRO A 109 11.02 7.53 7.74
CA PRO A 109 11.45 6.14 7.68
C PRO A 109 10.66 5.40 6.58
N LYS A 110 11.23 4.30 6.09
CA LYS A 110 10.65 3.48 5.02
C LYS A 110 9.18 3.11 5.25
N GLU A 111 8.79 2.89 6.50
CA GLU A 111 7.44 2.44 6.88
C GLU A 111 6.37 3.51 6.66
N GLN A 112 6.75 4.77 6.42
CA GLN A 112 5.83 5.86 6.09
C GLN A 112 5.72 6.11 4.57
N LEU A 113 6.53 5.42 3.77
CA LEU A 113 6.48 5.47 2.30
C LEU A 113 5.68 4.29 1.77
N ARG A 114 4.83 4.54 0.77
CA ARG A 114 4.09 3.50 0.03
C ARG A 114 4.21 3.74 -1.46
N ASP A 115 4.18 2.65 -2.23
CA ASP A 115 3.89 2.72 -3.66
C ASP A 115 2.61 1.92 -3.91
N ARG A 116 1.48 2.62 -3.85
CA ARG A 116 0.15 2.01 -3.93
C ARG A 116 -0.08 1.21 -5.20
N ILE A 117 0.48 1.65 -6.33
CA ILE A 117 0.26 0.96 -7.60
C ILE A 117 1.10 -0.31 -7.65
N SER A 118 2.32 -0.28 -7.10
CA SER A 118 3.11 -1.51 -6.96
C SER A 118 2.55 -2.50 -5.93
N GLU A 119 1.72 -2.02 -4.99
CA GLU A 119 1.05 -2.80 -3.95
C GLU A 119 -0.26 -3.48 -4.42
N LEU A 120 -0.78 -3.15 -5.62
CA LEU A 120 -1.98 -3.84 -6.11
C LEU A 120 -1.62 -5.27 -6.57
N PRO A 121 -2.52 -6.26 -6.36
CA PRO A 121 -2.34 -7.61 -6.87
C PRO A 121 -2.17 -7.63 -8.40
N ASP A 122 -1.37 -8.57 -8.90
CA ASP A 122 -1.06 -8.69 -10.34
C ASP A 122 -2.30 -8.73 -11.24
N THR A 123 -3.39 -9.37 -10.79
CA THR A 123 -4.68 -9.40 -11.48
C THR A 123 -5.26 -8.00 -11.70
N VAL A 124 -5.15 -7.11 -10.71
CA VAL A 124 -5.62 -5.71 -10.80
C VAL A 124 -4.72 -4.92 -11.74
N LEU A 125 -3.40 -5.13 -11.66
CA LEU A 125 -2.44 -4.49 -12.57
C LEU A 125 -2.72 -4.88 -14.03
N LEU A 126 -2.94 -6.18 -14.30
CA LEU A 126 -3.30 -6.70 -15.61
C LEU A 126 -4.64 -6.17 -16.10
N HIS A 127 -5.62 -6.05 -15.21
CA HIS A 127 -6.92 -5.50 -15.55
C HIS A 127 -6.80 -4.02 -15.99
N ILE A 128 -6.03 -3.21 -15.26
CA ILE A 128 -5.74 -1.82 -15.64
C ILE A 128 -5.05 -1.77 -17.00
N LEU A 129 -4.01 -2.59 -17.20
CA LEU A 129 -3.29 -2.66 -18.48
C LEU A 129 -4.19 -3.06 -19.66
N ASN A 130 -5.17 -3.93 -19.44
CA ASN A 130 -6.07 -4.41 -20.49
C ASN A 130 -7.09 -3.34 -20.93
N PHE A 131 -7.29 -2.28 -20.15
CA PHE A 131 -8.05 -1.10 -20.57
C PHE A 131 -7.22 -0.06 -21.32
N MET A 132 -5.90 -0.27 -21.43
CA MET A 132 -5.01 0.62 -22.15
C MET A 132 -4.69 0.03 -23.53
N ASP A 133 -4.52 0.89 -24.53
CA ASP A 133 -3.93 0.47 -25.79
C ASP A 133 -2.52 -0.08 -25.56
N THR A 134 -2.09 -1.06 -26.37
CA THR A 134 -0.80 -1.76 -26.18
C THR A 134 0.39 -0.80 -26.07
N LYS A 135 0.37 0.32 -26.81
CA LYS A 135 1.43 1.34 -26.75
C LYS A 135 1.49 2.04 -25.39
N ASP A 136 0.33 2.32 -24.79
CA ASP A 136 0.24 3.02 -23.52
C ASP A 136 0.41 2.07 -22.33
N ALA A 137 -0.05 0.82 -22.46
CA ALA A 137 0.30 -0.28 -21.57
C ALA A 137 1.83 -0.44 -21.44
N VAL A 138 2.56 -0.44 -22.57
CA VAL A 138 4.03 -0.55 -22.58
C VAL A 138 4.71 0.69 -21.98
N LYS A 139 4.23 1.90 -22.24
CA LYS A 139 4.78 3.10 -21.58
C LYS A 139 4.53 3.10 -20.07
N THR A 140 3.33 2.72 -19.66
CA THR A 140 2.91 2.72 -18.26
C THR A 140 3.63 1.64 -17.46
N SER A 141 3.94 0.50 -18.07
CA SER A 141 4.71 -0.56 -17.42
C SER A 141 6.16 -0.20 -17.15
N VAL A 142 6.75 0.70 -17.94
CA VAL A 142 8.12 1.21 -17.71
C VAL A 142 8.18 2.10 -16.47
N LEU A 143 7.08 2.80 -16.15
CA LEU A 143 6.96 3.69 -15.00
C LEU A 143 6.86 2.93 -13.66
N PHE A 144 6.45 1.66 -13.67
CA PHE A 144 6.32 0.84 -12.47
C PHE A 144 7.34 -0.31 -12.47
N ASN A 145 8.22 -0.33 -11.46
CA ASN A 145 9.32 -1.30 -11.39
C ASN A 145 8.85 -2.78 -11.46
N ARG A 146 7.65 -3.09 -10.94
CA ARG A 146 7.03 -4.43 -10.99
C ARG A 146 6.43 -4.78 -12.37
N TRP A 147 5.98 -3.77 -13.13
CA TRP A 147 5.27 -3.96 -14.41
C TRP A 147 6.19 -4.24 -15.58
N LYS A 148 7.48 -3.91 -15.46
CA LYS A 148 8.53 -4.29 -16.42
C LYS A 148 8.56 -5.80 -16.71
N ASN A 149 8.19 -6.62 -15.73
CA ASN A 149 8.13 -8.08 -15.89
C ASN A 149 6.86 -8.54 -16.62
N PHE A 150 5.73 -7.84 -16.44
CA PHE A 150 4.45 -8.18 -17.08
C PHE A 150 4.43 -7.90 -18.58
N CYS A 151 5.03 -6.80 -19.02
CA CYS A 151 5.09 -6.50 -20.45
C CYS A 151 5.95 -7.48 -21.25
N LYS A 152 6.93 -8.15 -20.63
CA LYS A 152 7.64 -9.26 -21.28
C LYS A 152 6.70 -10.43 -21.61
N ALA A 153 5.74 -10.72 -20.74
CA ALA A 153 4.74 -11.77 -20.97
C ALA A 153 3.74 -11.38 -22.08
N LEU A 154 3.33 -10.11 -22.14
CA LEU A 154 2.45 -9.59 -23.20
C LEU A 154 3.14 -9.56 -24.58
N SER A 155 4.45 -9.28 -24.63
CA SER A 155 5.24 -9.31 -25.87
C SER A 155 5.53 -10.72 -26.40
N LEU A 156 5.34 -11.76 -25.58
CA LEU A 156 5.62 -13.15 -25.93
C LEU A 156 4.37 -13.96 -26.34
N GLY A 157 3.19 -13.33 -26.45
CA GLY A 157 2.02 -13.97 -27.05
C GLY A 157 1.61 -15.28 -26.38
N TYR A 158 1.65 -15.35 -25.05
CA TYR A 158 1.10 -16.51 -24.35
C TYR A 158 -0.43 -16.49 -24.45
N SER A 159 -0.95 -17.24 -25.42
CA SER A 159 -2.29 -17.79 -25.35
C SER A 159 -2.38 -18.59 -24.05
N VAL A 160 -3.26 -18.17 -23.16
CA VAL A 160 -3.60 -18.93 -21.94
C VAL A 160 -4.33 -20.21 -22.39
N PRO A 161 -3.95 -21.42 -21.93
CA PRO A 161 -4.78 -22.61 -22.10
C PRO A 161 -6.05 -22.58 -21.23
#